data_AF-A0A327QEY1-F1
#
_entry.id   AF-A0A327QEY1-F1
#
_cell.length_a   1.000
_cell.length_b   1.000
_cell.length_c   1.000
_cell.angle_alpha   90.00
_cell.angle_beta   90.00
_cell.angle_gamma   90.00
#
_symmetry.space_group_name_H-M   'P 1'
#
loop_
_entity.id
_entity.type
_entity.pdbx_description
1 polymer ?
#
loop_
_entity_poly.entity_id
_entity_poly.type
_entity_poly.pdbx_seq_one_letter_code
_entity_poly.pdbx_strand_id
1 'polypeptide(L)'
;MLLSNIDKAAFFQVYFYEDRTTFNCKEIDAYNQALKKWFKMGKSRIYNNEIIIKNRTYIPHPTCKTVNNIEGKNQIMESIRIDFLKQLSIRARLAYAARCLEVALAHQNVCNELLERVINDIWKFTDTNLDDWARIATKYFSDVIVDYHYPVSEYPSFSLDELEELRKVYSELPEFILSIIDNTIEIGMMNLYSDVTGDSPETLEPLIIVVETMVQCKVGLPSIKTFLKSPFQELDGWGKQHSKKFYLE
;
A
#
# COMPACT_ATOMS: atom_id res chain seq x y z
N MET A 1 -48.36 23.25 18.79
CA MET A 1 -48.81 22.66 17.51
C MET A 1 -47.60 21.90 16.96
N LEU A 2 -47.34 20.68 17.45
CA LEU A 2 -47.79 19.39 16.86
C LEU A 2 -47.36 19.36 15.38
N LEU A 3 -46.41 18.56 14.90
CA LEU A 3 -46.03 17.14 15.08
C LEU A 3 -44.59 17.01 14.51
N SER A 4 -43.70 16.04 14.74
CA SER A 4 -43.56 14.87 15.61
C SER A 4 -42.25 14.18 15.14
N ASN A 5 -41.42 13.71 16.07
CA ASN A 5 -40.54 12.54 15.93
C ASN A 5 -39.70 12.38 14.64
N ILE A 6 -38.43 12.79 14.69
CA ILE A 6 -37.34 11.91 14.19
C ILE A 6 -36.28 11.84 15.29
N ASP A 7 -36.58 10.93 16.20
CA ASP A 7 -35.66 10.23 17.07
C ASP A 7 -34.63 9.44 16.23
N LYS A 8 -33.39 9.35 16.73
CA LYS A 8 -32.38 8.33 16.42
C LYS A 8 -31.80 8.31 14.99
N ALA A 9 -30.91 9.26 14.69
CA ALA A 9 -29.84 9.02 13.73
C ALA A 9 -28.69 8.29 14.45
N ALA A 10 -28.63 6.97 14.30
CA ALA A 10 -27.52 6.16 14.79
C ALA A 10 -26.23 6.62 14.11
N PHE A 11 -25.37 7.28 14.89
CA PHE A 11 -23.97 7.47 14.58
C PHE A 11 -23.29 6.11 14.66
N PHE A 12 -22.93 5.51 13.53
CA PHE A 12 -21.95 4.41 13.51
C PHE A 12 -20.57 5.02 13.28
N GLN A 13 -19.92 5.35 14.39
CA GLN A 13 -18.47 5.53 14.45
C GLN A 13 -17.91 4.13 14.73
N VAL A 14 -17.35 3.45 13.73
CA VAL A 14 -16.69 2.15 13.96
C VAL A 14 -15.24 2.43 14.32
N TYR A 15 -14.96 2.37 15.62
CA TYR A 15 -13.61 2.18 16.15
C TYR A 15 -13.30 0.69 16.01
N PHE A 16 -12.17 0.35 15.37
CA PHE A 16 -11.65 -1.01 15.38
C PHE A 16 -10.70 -1.15 16.56
N TYR A 17 -11.19 -1.74 17.64
CA TYR A 17 -10.38 -2.28 18.74
C TYR A 17 -10.85 -3.71 19.01
N GLU A 18 -9.86 -4.59 19.17
CA GLU A 18 -9.91 -5.94 19.74
C GLU A 18 -10.67 -7.05 19.01
N ASP A 19 -9.85 -8.01 18.56
CA ASP A 19 -9.95 -9.47 18.72
C ASP A 19 -11.27 -10.19 18.29
N ARG A 20 -11.12 -11.04 17.27
CA ARG A 20 -12.07 -12.06 16.78
C ARG A 20 -13.49 -11.58 16.45
N THR A 21 -13.80 -11.46 15.15
CA THR A 21 -15.08 -11.95 14.61
C THR A 21 -15.04 -12.01 13.08
N THR A 22 -15.28 -13.20 12.53
CA THR A 22 -15.66 -13.42 11.13
C THR A 22 -17.06 -12.83 10.89
N PHE A 23 -17.19 -11.87 9.99
CA PHE A 23 -18.51 -11.40 9.56
C PHE A 23 -19.19 -12.45 8.66
N ASN A 24 -20.48 -12.68 8.89
CA ASN A 24 -21.30 -13.57 8.10
C ASN A 24 -21.80 -12.82 6.84
N CYS A 25 -21.87 -13.49 5.68
CA CYS A 25 -22.35 -12.94 4.41
C CYS A 25 -23.65 -12.12 4.52
N LYS A 26 -24.53 -12.46 5.47
CA LYS A 26 -25.78 -11.73 5.73
C LYS A 26 -25.57 -10.29 6.22
N GLU A 27 -24.49 -10.00 6.92
CA GLU A 27 -24.17 -8.66 7.46
C GLU A 27 -23.63 -7.74 6.35
N ILE A 28 -22.83 -8.30 5.45
CA ILE A 28 -22.33 -7.61 4.25
C ILE A 28 -23.50 -7.35 3.27
N ASP A 29 -24.42 -8.29 3.11
CA ASP A 29 -25.60 -8.11 2.27
C ASP A 29 -26.56 -7.05 2.84
N ALA A 30 -26.70 -6.97 4.17
CA ALA A 30 -27.47 -5.93 4.83
C ALA A 30 -26.86 -4.53 4.61
N TYR A 31 -25.52 -4.42 4.68
CA TYR A 31 -24.79 -3.19 4.38
C TYR A 31 -24.97 -2.75 2.91
N ASN A 32 -24.83 -3.69 1.97
CA ASN A 32 -25.00 -3.42 0.54
C ASN A 32 -26.45 -3.06 0.18
N GLN A 33 -27.44 -3.65 0.85
CA GLN A 33 -28.85 -3.26 0.69
C GLN A 33 -29.15 -1.87 1.28
N ALA A 34 -28.53 -1.53 2.41
CA ALA A 34 -28.65 -0.20 3.02
C ALA A 34 -28.07 0.89 2.09
N LEU A 35 -26.90 0.64 1.49
CA LEU A 35 -26.30 1.53 0.48
C LEU A 35 -27.20 1.69 -0.74
N LYS A 36 -27.71 0.59 -1.32
CA LYS A 36 -28.62 0.64 -2.48
C LYS A 36 -29.92 1.39 -2.20
N LYS A 37 -30.47 1.24 -0.98
CA LYS A 37 -31.66 1.97 -0.54
C LYS A 37 -31.37 3.46 -0.38
N TRP A 38 -30.18 3.81 0.12
CA TRP A 38 -29.73 5.19 0.28
C TRP A 38 -29.56 5.91 -1.07
N PHE A 39 -28.99 5.24 -2.08
CA PHE A 39 -28.91 5.73 -3.46
C PHE A 39 -30.31 5.96 -4.10
N LYS A 40 -31.26 5.05 -3.85
CA LYS A 40 -32.64 5.18 -4.37
C LYS A 40 -33.44 6.35 -3.76
N MET A 41 -33.01 6.88 -2.61
CA MET A 41 -33.70 8.01 -1.95
C MET A 41 -33.27 9.39 -2.49
N GLY A 42 -32.50 9.44 -3.59
CA GLY A 42 -32.17 10.70 -4.29
C GLY A 42 -31.26 11.66 -3.51
N LYS A 43 -30.56 11.16 -2.48
CA LYS A 43 -29.67 11.97 -1.62
C LYS A 43 -28.20 11.99 -2.07
N SER A 44 -27.92 11.63 -3.32
CA SER A 44 -26.57 11.69 -3.90
C SER A 44 -26.58 12.45 -5.22
N ARG A 45 -25.68 13.43 -5.38
CA ARG A 45 -25.30 13.96 -6.70
C ARG A 45 -24.12 13.14 -7.20
N ILE A 46 -24.28 12.52 -8.37
CA ILE A 46 -23.22 11.84 -9.11
C ILE A 46 -22.61 12.87 -10.06
N TYR A 47 -21.30 13.07 -10.00
CA TYR A 47 -20.53 13.76 -11.03
C TYR A 47 -19.47 12.76 -11.53
N ASN A 48 -19.44 12.50 -12.84
CA ASN A 48 -18.41 11.70 -13.52
C ASN A 48 -18.03 10.36 -12.85
N ASN A 49 -19.01 9.52 -12.51
CA ASN A 49 -18.79 8.15 -12.00
C ASN A 49 -18.00 8.03 -10.67
N GLU A 50 -17.85 9.10 -9.87
CA GLU A 50 -17.16 9.04 -8.58
C GLU A 50 -18.14 9.10 -7.38
N ILE A 51 -17.88 8.27 -6.36
CA ILE A 51 -18.53 8.36 -5.05
C ILE A 51 -17.54 9.01 -4.09
N ILE A 52 -17.79 10.27 -3.71
CA ILE A 52 -16.95 10.98 -2.74
C ILE A 52 -17.38 10.55 -1.33
N ILE A 53 -16.53 9.78 -0.66
CA ILE A 53 -16.54 9.60 0.80
C ILE A 53 -15.28 10.32 1.31
N LYS A 54 -15.45 11.23 2.29
CA LYS A 54 -14.44 12.20 2.72
C LYS A 54 -12.98 11.72 2.61
N ASN A 55 -12.22 12.43 1.78
CA ASN A 55 -10.75 12.48 1.63
C ASN A 55 -9.98 11.30 1.03
N ARG A 56 -10.60 10.31 0.36
CA ARG A 56 -9.91 9.51 -0.67
C ARG A 56 -10.88 9.16 -1.80
N THR A 57 -10.50 9.44 -3.04
CA THR A 57 -11.25 9.04 -4.24
C THR A 57 -10.99 7.56 -4.50
N TYR A 58 -12.04 6.73 -4.49
CA TYR A 58 -11.94 5.32 -4.90
C TYR A 58 -12.59 5.16 -6.26
N ILE A 59 -11.78 4.84 -7.28
CA ILE A 59 -12.24 4.51 -8.63
C ILE A 59 -12.20 2.98 -8.77
N PRO A 60 -13.34 2.27 -8.78
CA PRO A 60 -13.33 0.84 -9.07
C PRO A 60 -13.06 0.61 -10.57
N HIS A 61 -11.99 -0.12 -10.90
CA HIS A 61 -11.66 -0.42 -12.30
C HIS A 61 -12.56 -1.53 -12.89
N PRO A 62 -13.07 -1.35 -14.13
CA PRO A 62 -13.77 -2.39 -14.92
C PRO A 62 -12.92 -3.34 -15.80
N THR A 63 -11.62 -3.60 -15.56
CA THR A 63 -10.86 -4.55 -16.43
C THR A 63 -9.96 -5.57 -15.73
N CYS A 64 -9.86 -5.58 -14.40
CA CYS A 64 -9.47 -6.82 -13.72
C CYS A 64 -10.76 -7.60 -13.48
N LYS A 65 -10.96 -8.74 -14.15
CA LYS A 65 -12.11 -9.60 -13.88
C LYS A 65 -12.08 -9.92 -12.38
N THR A 66 -13.00 -9.34 -11.62
CA THR A 66 -13.24 -9.69 -10.23
C THR A 66 -13.60 -11.16 -10.19
N VAL A 67 -12.65 -11.99 -9.79
CA VAL A 67 -12.92 -13.37 -9.44
C VAL A 67 -13.68 -13.33 -8.12
N ASN A 68 -15.00 -13.23 -8.21
CA ASN A 68 -15.92 -13.40 -7.08
C ASN A 68 -15.94 -14.88 -6.65
N ASN A 69 -14.81 -15.40 -6.19
CA ASN A 69 -14.74 -16.73 -5.61
C ASN A 69 -14.00 -16.66 -4.28
N ILE A 70 -14.78 -16.65 -3.20
CA ILE A 70 -14.32 -16.60 -1.81
C ILE A 70 -13.40 -17.81 -1.51
N GLU A 71 -13.60 -18.93 -2.20
CA GLU A 71 -12.73 -20.11 -2.13
C GLU A 71 -11.34 -19.89 -2.76
N GLY A 72 -11.23 -19.04 -3.80
CA GLY A 72 -9.97 -18.72 -4.47
C GLY A 72 -9.09 -17.74 -3.69
N LYS A 73 -9.70 -16.82 -2.93
CA LYS A 73 -8.97 -15.89 -2.04
C LYS A 73 -8.23 -16.64 -0.91
N ASN A 74 -8.84 -17.69 -0.36
CA ASN A 74 -8.22 -18.54 0.66
C ASN A 74 -7.08 -19.41 0.13
N GLN A 75 -7.16 -19.89 -1.13
CA GLN A 75 -6.10 -20.69 -1.76
C GLN A 75 -4.87 -19.85 -2.20
N ILE A 76 -5.09 -18.59 -2.57
CA ILE A 76 -4.02 -17.66 -2.95
C ILE A 76 -3.21 -17.19 -1.73
N MET A 77 -3.89 -16.95 -0.61
CA MET A 77 -3.28 -16.67 0.70
C MET A 77 -2.45 -17.85 1.26
N GLU A 78 -2.62 -19.05 0.73
CA GLU A 78 -1.95 -20.26 1.23
C GLU A 78 -0.46 -20.34 0.81
N SER A 79 -0.02 -19.60 -0.21
CA SER A 79 1.38 -19.68 -0.70
C SER A 79 2.38 -18.79 0.05
N ILE A 80 1.92 -17.74 0.74
CA ILE A 80 2.68 -17.03 1.77
C ILE A 80 1.78 -16.91 2.98
N ARG A 81 2.04 -17.72 4.02
CA ARG A 81 1.36 -17.53 5.30
C ARG A 81 1.74 -16.14 5.82
N ILE A 82 0.74 -15.30 6.08
CA ILE A 82 0.88 -13.97 6.70
C ILE A 82 1.80 -14.02 7.93
N ASP A 83 1.84 -15.16 8.63
CA ASP A 83 2.75 -15.44 9.74
C ASP A 83 4.23 -15.26 9.39
N PHE A 84 4.65 -15.49 8.15
CA PHE A 84 6.02 -15.22 7.72
C PHE A 84 6.28 -13.73 7.51
N LEU A 85 5.28 -12.96 7.04
CA LEU A 85 5.41 -11.51 6.89
C LEU A 85 5.51 -10.82 8.26
N LYS A 86 4.76 -11.30 9.25
CA LYS A 86 4.84 -10.85 10.65
C LYS A 86 6.23 -11.01 11.26
N GLN A 87 6.94 -12.07 10.88
CA GLN A 87 8.29 -12.36 11.37
C GLN A 87 9.36 -11.41 10.82
N LEU A 88 9.08 -10.65 9.76
CA LEU A 88 10.03 -9.71 9.17
C LEU A 88 10.09 -8.42 10.00
N SER A 89 11.30 -7.93 10.26
CA SER A 89 11.54 -6.56 10.75
C SER A 89 11.01 -5.51 9.77
N ILE A 90 10.81 -4.27 10.21
CA ILE A 90 10.34 -3.18 9.33
C ILE A 90 11.29 -3.00 8.12
N ARG A 91 12.62 -3.05 8.34
CA ARG A 91 13.61 -3.04 7.25
C ARG A 91 13.47 -4.23 6.31
N ALA A 92 13.22 -5.42 6.84
CA ALA A 92 12.99 -6.61 6.02
C ALA A 92 11.67 -6.57 5.24
N ARG A 93 10.61 -5.96 5.81
CA ARG A 93 9.32 -5.74 5.13
C ARG A 93 9.49 -4.83 3.92
N LEU A 94 10.16 -3.69 4.10
CA LEU A 94 10.44 -2.77 2.99
C LEU A 94 11.35 -3.44 1.96
N ALA A 95 12.42 -4.12 2.39
CA ALA A 95 13.30 -4.86 1.49
C ALA A 95 12.54 -5.89 0.63
N TYR A 96 11.61 -6.63 1.26
CA TYR A 96 10.79 -7.61 0.56
C TYR A 96 9.84 -6.95 -0.43
N ALA A 97 9.18 -5.86 -0.04
CA ALA A 97 8.31 -5.07 -0.92
C ALA A 97 9.07 -4.44 -2.09
N ALA A 98 10.26 -3.89 -1.85
CA ALA A 98 11.16 -3.39 -2.90
C ALA A 98 11.57 -4.50 -3.87
N ARG A 99 11.81 -5.72 -3.38
CA ARG A 99 12.06 -6.86 -4.26
C ARG A 99 10.82 -7.26 -5.06
N CYS A 100 9.62 -7.18 -4.48
CA CYS A 100 8.37 -7.38 -5.21
C CYS A 100 8.23 -6.34 -6.34
N LEU A 101 8.54 -5.07 -6.08
CA LEU A 101 8.53 -4.01 -7.09
C LEU A 101 9.46 -4.33 -8.27
N GLU A 102 10.71 -4.72 -8.00
CA GLU A 102 11.67 -5.10 -9.04
C GLU A 102 11.13 -6.26 -9.91
N VAL A 103 10.52 -7.27 -9.29
CA VAL A 103 9.93 -8.41 -10.01
C VAL A 103 8.70 -7.98 -10.81
N ALA A 104 7.88 -7.09 -10.29
CA ALA A 104 6.70 -6.57 -10.97
C ALA A 104 7.05 -5.74 -12.20
N LEU A 105 8.09 -4.90 -12.11
CA LEU A 105 8.62 -4.13 -13.24
C LEU A 105 9.20 -5.05 -14.31
N ALA A 106 10.00 -6.04 -13.93
CA ALA A 106 10.52 -7.04 -14.85
C ALA A 106 9.39 -7.82 -15.55
N HIS A 107 8.32 -8.15 -14.84
CA HIS A 107 7.15 -8.82 -15.42
C HIS A 107 6.43 -7.96 -16.47
N GLN A 108 6.44 -6.63 -16.32
CA GLN A 108 5.88 -5.68 -17.29
C GLN A 108 6.88 -5.24 -18.37
N ASN A 109 8.11 -5.76 -18.36
CA ASN A 109 9.21 -5.32 -19.22
C ASN A 109 9.50 -3.82 -19.12
N VAL A 110 9.30 -3.23 -17.93
CA VAL A 110 9.64 -1.83 -17.67
C VAL A 110 11.13 -1.74 -17.35
N CYS A 111 11.85 -0.94 -18.14
CA CYS A 111 13.26 -0.66 -17.97
C CYS A 111 13.47 0.84 -18.17
N ASN A 112 13.81 1.57 -17.10
CA ASN A 112 14.06 3.01 -17.15
C ASN A 112 15.05 3.40 -16.05
N GLU A 113 16.11 4.10 -16.42
CA GLU A 113 17.22 4.43 -15.52
C GLU A 113 16.81 5.37 -14.37
N LEU A 114 15.85 6.26 -14.59
CA LEU A 114 15.34 7.16 -13.55
C LEU A 114 14.51 6.39 -12.53
N LEU A 115 13.67 5.46 -12.98
CA LEU A 115 12.93 4.58 -12.09
C LEU A 115 13.87 3.65 -11.30
N GLU A 116 14.94 3.14 -11.92
CA GLU A 116 15.98 2.38 -11.23
C GLU A 116 16.66 3.20 -10.13
N ARG A 117 16.90 4.50 -10.36
CA ARG A 117 17.41 5.41 -9.32
C ARG A 117 16.44 5.53 -8.15
N VAL A 118 15.14 5.67 -8.40
CA VAL A 118 14.12 5.67 -7.33
C VAL A 118 14.15 4.37 -6.54
N ILE A 119 14.20 3.21 -7.21
CA ILE A 119 14.28 1.91 -6.54
C ILE A 119 15.54 1.80 -5.69
N ASN A 120 16.68 2.26 -6.21
CA ASN A 120 17.92 2.30 -5.44
C ASN A 120 17.80 3.21 -4.21
N ASP A 121 17.09 4.33 -4.31
CA ASP A 121 16.82 5.21 -3.18
C ASP A 121 15.87 4.56 -2.16
N ILE A 122 14.85 3.82 -2.60
CA ILE A 122 14.00 3.01 -1.72
C ILE A 122 14.86 1.99 -0.94
N TRP A 123 15.78 1.30 -1.62
CA TRP A 123 16.68 0.35 -0.97
C TRP A 123 17.60 0.97 0.10
N LYS A 124 17.92 2.26 0.01
CA LYS A 124 18.72 2.94 1.05
C LYS A 124 18.06 2.89 2.42
N PHE A 125 16.73 2.77 2.50
CA PHE A 125 16.06 2.55 3.79
C PHE A 125 16.63 1.37 4.56
N THR A 126 17.15 0.35 3.88
CA THR A 126 17.68 -0.85 4.54
C THR A 126 19.01 -0.61 5.27
N ASP A 127 19.79 0.39 4.88
CA ASP A 127 21.12 0.67 5.42
C ASP A 127 21.34 2.11 5.93
N THR A 128 20.37 3.02 5.78
CA THR A 128 20.45 4.39 6.33
C THR A 128 19.82 4.53 7.72
N ASN A 129 20.11 5.65 8.39
CA ASN A 129 19.33 6.08 9.54
C ASN A 129 17.91 6.51 9.08
N LEU A 130 16.98 6.60 10.03
CA LEU A 130 15.58 6.90 9.76
C LEU A 130 15.34 8.37 9.39
N ASP A 131 16.14 9.29 9.91
CA ASP A 131 16.01 10.72 9.63
C ASP A 131 16.37 11.08 8.19
N ASP A 132 17.44 10.48 7.66
CA ASP A 132 17.86 10.65 6.27
C ASP A 132 16.81 10.08 5.31
N TRP A 133 16.20 8.95 5.67
CA TRP A 133 15.10 8.35 4.91
C TRP A 133 13.87 9.27 4.86
N ALA A 134 13.44 9.80 6.01
CA ALA A 134 12.26 10.66 6.10
C ALA A 134 12.35 11.89 5.17
N ARG A 135 13.57 12.37 4.90
CA ARG A 135 13.83 13.53 4.01
C ARG A 135 13.67 13.23 2.52
N ILE A 136 13.78 11.97 2.12
CA ILE A 136 13.76 11.57 0.70
C ILE A 136 12.49 10.82 0.31
N ALA A 137 11.95 10.00 1.22
CA ALA A 137 10.94 9.00 0.90
C ALA A 137 9.61 9.56 0.40
N THR A 138 9.14 10.65 1.04
CA THR A 138 7.85 11.28 0.70
C THR A 138 7.78 11.84 -0.71
N LYS A 139 8.93 12.02 -1.34
CA LYS A 139 9.04 12.59 -2.69
C LYS A 139 8.80 11.55 -3.78
N TYR A 140 8.84 10.26 -3.44
CA TYR A 140 8.74 9.17 -4.40
C TYR A 140 7.33 8.57 -4.51
N PHE A 141 6.38 9.02 -3.68
CA PHE A 141 4.97 8.68 -3.82
C PHE A 141 4.47 9.09 -5.21
N SER A 142 3.62 8.24 -5.79
CA SER A 142 3.21 8.37 -7.17
C SER A 142 2.45 9.67 -7.46
N ASP A 143 1.57 10.07 -6.56
CA ASP A 143 0.82 11.33 -6.64
C ASP A 143 1.74 12.55 -6.51
N VAL A 144 2.75 12.48 -5.65
CA VAL A 144 3.73 13.55 -5.44
C VAL A 144 4.66 13.73 -6.64
N ILE A 145 5.10 12.63 -7.27
CA ILE A 145 5.92 12.70 -8.49
C ILE A 145 5.13 13.32 -9.63
N VAL A 146 3.92 12.81 -9.90
CA VAL A 146 3.09 13.20 -11.04
C VAL A 146 2.54 14.62 -10.89
N ASP A 147 2.43 15.14 -9.67
CA ASP A 147 1.97 16.51 -9.44
C ASP A 147 3.01 17.56 -9.91
N TYR A 148 2.62 18.31 -10.95
CA TYR A 148 3.41 19.38 -11.53
C TYR A 148 3.56 20.62 -10.63
N HIS A 149 2.79 20.71 -9.53
CA HIS A 149 2.89 21.81 -8.57
C HIS A 149 4.11 21.70 -7.65
N TYR A 150 4.72 20.52 -7.52
CA TYR A 150 5.96 20.37 -6.75
C TYR A 150 7.17 20.92 -7.54
N PRO A 151 7.93 21.87 -6.97
CA PRO A 151 9.06 22.47 -7.67
C PRO A 151 10.27 21.54 -7.69
N VAL A 152 11.10 21.65 -8.74
CA VAL A 152 12.34 20.87 -8.91
C VAL A 152 13.29 20.98 -7.72
N SER A 153 13.26 22.10 -6.98
CA SER A 153 14.07 22.30 -5.77
C SER A 153 13.80 21.26 -4.67
N GLU A 154 12.62 20.63 -4.67
CA GLU A 154 12.32 19.53 -3.76
C GLU A 154 13.02 18.23 -4.17
N TYR A 155 13.53 18.13 -5.38
CA TYR A 155 14.18 16.95 -5.97
C TYR A 155 15.65 17.26 -6.31
N PRO A 156 16.52 17.55 -5.33
CA PRO A 156 17.91 17.95 -5.59
C PRO A 156 18.74 16.89 -6.33
N SER A 157 18.26 15.63 -6.33
CA SER A 157 18.88 14.51 -7.05
C SER A 157 18.51 14.45 -8.52
N PHE A 158 17.60 15.30 -9.02
CA PHE A 158 17.13 15.30 -10.41
C PHE A 158 17.26 16.71 -11.01
N SER A 159 17.74 16.78 -12.24
CA SER A 159 17.57 17.98 -13.08
C SER A 159 16.09 18.15 -13.48
N LEU A 160 15.73 19.33 -14.00
CA LEU A 160 14.37 19.61 -14.47
C LEU A 160 13.96 18.58 -15.55
N ASP A 161 14.82 18.36 -16.54
CA ASP A 161 14.54 17.43 -17.65
C ASP A 161 14.35 15.99 -17.14
N GLU A 162 15.20 15.55 -16.21
CA GLU A 162 15.05 14.22 -15.59
C GLU A 162 13.77 14.11 -14.76
N LEU A 163 13.35 15.16 -14.05
CA LEU A 163 12.11 15.13 -13.27
C LEU A 163 10.89 15.11 -14.20
N GLU A 164 10.91 15.85 -15.30
CA GLU A 164 9.85 15.81 -16.31
C GLU A 164 9.77 14.42 -16.99
N GLU A 165 10.91 13.80 -17.27
CA GLU A 165 10.95 12.43 -17.77
C GLU A 165 10.41 11.44 -16.73
N LEU A 166 10.82 11.54 -15.45
CA LEU A 166 10.34 10.69 -14.37
C LEU A 166 8.83 10.81 -14.16
N ARG A 167 8.28 12.04 -14.26
CA ARG A 167 6.83 12.30 -14.24
C ARG A 167 6.10 11.55 -15.34
N LYS A 168 6.64 11.58 -16.55
CA LYS A 168 6.08 10.85 -17.69
C LYS A 168 6.13 9.34 -17.44
N VAL A 169 7.26 8.83 -16.96
CA VAL A 169 7.40 7.41 -16.61
C VAL A 169 6.33 6.99 -15.62
N TYR A 170 6.17 7.71 -14.51
CA TYR A 170 5.15 7.42 -13.49
C TYR A 170 3.73 7.49 -14.05
N SER A 171 3.43 8.46 -14.91
CA SER A 171 2.10 8.63 -15.52
C SER A 171 1.73 7.50 -16.48
N GLU A 172 2.73 6.79 -17.02
CA GLU A 172 2.55 5.67 -17.96
C GLU A 172 2.61 4.29 -17.28
N LEU A 173 3.02 4.22 -16.00
CA LEU A 173 3.08 2.96 -15.27
C LEU A 173 1.68 2.38 -15.01
N PRO A 174 1.53 1.04 -15.04
CA PRO A 174 0.30 0.41 -14.59
C PRO A 174 -0.03 0.78 -13.13
N GLU A 175 -1.30 1.02 -12.83
CA GLU A 175 -1.78 1.40 -11.50
C GLU A 175 -1.31 0.44 -10.39
N PHE A 176 -1.23 -0.86 -10.68
CA PHE A 176 -0.77 -1.85 -9.70
C PHE A 176 0.73 -1.69 -9.37
N ILE A 177 1.56 -1.19 -10.29
CA ILE A 177 2.96 -0.87 -10.03
C ILE A 177 3.05 0.37 -9.14
N LEU A 178 2.26 1.41 -9.44
CA LEU A 178 2.18 2.61 -8.60
C LEU A 178 1.74 2.25 -7.17
N SER A 179 0.75 1.38 -7.04
CA SER A 179 0.32 0.85 -5.74
C SER A 179 1.44 0.13 -4.99
N ILE A 180 2.27 -0.67 -5.68
CA ILE A 180 3.42 -1.33 -5.06
C ILE A 180 4.46 -0.30 -4.61
N ILE A 181 4.76 0.72 -5.42
CA ILE A 181 5.70 1.80 -5.06
C ILE A 181 5.21 2.50 -3.79
N ASP A 182 3.96 2.97 -3.79
CA ASP A 182 3.41 3.76 -2.69
C ASP A 182 3.35 2.95 -1.39
N ASN A 183 2.87 1.70 -1.45
CA ASN A 183 2.86 0.84 -0.27
C ASN A 183 4.27 0.49 0.21
N THR A 184 5.26 0.37 -0.69
CA THR A 184 6.66 0.15 -0.28
C THR A 184 7.21 1.33 0.47
N ILE A 185 6.94 2.55 0.00
CA ILE A 185 7.35 3.79 0.68
C ILE A 185 6.63 3.92 2.03
N GLU A 186 5.33 3.60 2.06
CA GLU A 186 4.51 3.63 3.28
C GLU A 186 5.10 2.76 4.39
N ILE A 187 5.60 1.55 4.07
CA ILE A 187 6.28 0.68 5.06
C ILE A 187 7.44 1.40 5.74
N GLY A 188 8.23 2.16 4.99
CA GLY A 188 9.38 2.88 5.52
C GLY A 188 9.02 4.18 6.24
N MET A 189 7.84 4.73 5.96
CA MET A 189 7.34 5.96 6.58
C MET A 189 6.57 5.69 7.86
N MET A 190 5.93 4.54 7.95
CA MET A 190 5.17 4.14 9.12
C MET A 190 6.08 3.86 10.31
N ASN A 191 5.59 4.21 11.48
CA ASN A 191 6.27 4.17 12.76
C ASN A 191 7.50 5.08 12.88
N LEU A 192 7.81 5.91 11.88
CA LEU A 192 8.76 7.00 12.05
C LEU A 192 8.29 7.90 13.20
N TYR A 193 9.16 8.10 14.18
CA TYR A 193 8.92 8.92 15.37
C TYR A 193 7.79 8.41 16.29
N SER A 194 7.40 7.13 16.19
CA SER A 194 6.51 6.49 17.15
C SER A 194 7.05 5.13 17.61
N ASP A 195 6.53 4.65 18.74
CA ASP A 195 6.88 3.34 19.26
C ASP A 195 6.34 2.23 18.35
N VAL A 196 7.12 1.16 18.21
CA VAL A 196 6.67 -0.06 17.53
C VAL A 196 5.85 -0.89 18.50
N THR A 197 4.58 -1.12 18.17
CA THR A 197 3.66 -1.90 19.01
C THR A 197 3.15 -3.14 18.29
N GLY A 198 2.90 -4.22 19.03
CA GLY A 198 2.46 -5.50 18.46
C GLY A 198 3.43 -6.00 17.38
N ASP A 199 2.89 -6.38 16.22
CA ASP A 199 3.66 -6.74 15.02
C ASP A 199 3.81 -5.54 14.05
N SER A 200 3.64 -4.30 14.51
CA SER A 200 3.52 -3.08 13.68
C SER A 200 2.51 -3.25 12.53
N PRO A 201 1.20 -3.27 12.83
CA PRO A 201 0.17 -3.36 11.80
C PRO A 201 0.34 -2.31 10.69
N GLU A 202 0.81 -1.11 11.05
CA GLU A 202 1.02 0.02 10.14
C GLU A 202 2.05 -0.26 9.04
N THR A 203 3.03 -1.13 9.32
CA THR A 203 4.03 -1.56 8.32
C THR A 203 3.69 -2.93 7.72
N LEU A 204 2.88 -3.74 8.42
CA LEU A 204 2.45 -5.06 7.95
C LEU A 204 1.36 -4.94 6.88
N GLU A 205 0.36 -4.09 7.09
CA GLU A 205 -0.78 -3.92 6.18
C GLU A 205 -0.36 -3.48 4.76
N PRO A 206 0.50 -2.47 4.58
CA PRO A 206 0.99 -2.11 3.24
C PRO A 206 1.76 -3.26 2.58
N LEU A 207 2.53 -4.03 3.35
CA LEU A 207 3.22 -5.20 2.81
C LEU A 207 2.23 -6.29 2.35
N ILE A 208 1.16 -6.53 3.10
CA ILE A 208 0.10 -7.44 2.70
C ILE A 208 -0.52 -6.96 1.39
N ILE A 209 -0.80 -5.67 1.24
CA ILE A 209 -1.32 -5.09 0.00
C ILE A 209 -0.37 -5.34 -1.18
N VAL A 210 0.94 -5.16 -1.00
CA VAL A 210 1.94 -5.48 -2.03
C VAL A 210 1.86 -6.96 -2.44
N VAL A 211 1.85 -7.87 -1.48
CA VAL A 211 1.80 -9.32 -1.74
C VAL A 211 0.48 -9.71 -2.42
N GLU A 212 -0.65 -9.20 -1.96
CA GLU A 212 -1.96 -9.44 -2.58
C GLU A 212 -2.00 -8.91 -4.02
N THR A 213 -1.45 -7.71 -4.26
CA THR A 213 -1.37 -7.10 -5.58
C THR A 213 -0.56 -7.96 -6.54
N MET A 214 0.61 -8.43 -6.10
CA MET A 214 1.45 -9.35 -6.89
C MET A 214 0.67 -10.60 -7.31
N VAL A 215 -0.07 -11.24 -6.40
CA VAL A 215 -0.83 -12.44 -6.76
C VAL A 215 -2.04 -12.13 -7.64
N GLN A 216 -2.79 -11.07 -7.34
CA GLN A 216 -3.95 -10.65 -8.16
C GLN A 216 -3.53 -10.36 -9.60
N CYS A 217 -2.36 -9.76 -9.80
CA CYS A 217 -1.76 -9.47 -11.10
C CYS A 217 -0.98 -10.65 -11.70
N LYS A 218 -0.99 -11.82 -11.05
CA LYS A 218 -0.28 -13.05 -11.49
C LYS A 218 1.23 -12.86 -11.66
N VAL A 219 1.81 -11.97 -10.85
CA VAL A 219 3.25 -11.77 -10.75
C VAL A 219 3.80 -12.76 -9.72
N GLY A 220 4.90 -13.44 -10.07
CA GLY A 220 5.56 -14.36 -9.14
C GLY A 220 6.12 -13.63 -7.91
N LEU A 221 5.90 -14.19 -6.73
CA LEU A 221 6.44 -13.63 -5.49
C LEU A 221 7.92 -14.04 -5.31
N PRO A 222 8.80 -13.12 -4.87
CA PRO A 222 10.16 -13.47 -4.51
C PRO A 222 10.17 -14.38 -3.27
N SER A 223 11.21 -15.22 -3.14
CA SER A 223 11.35 -16.07 -1.95
C SER A 223 11.57 -15.22 -0.70
N ILE A 224 10.82 -15.50 0.36
CA ILE A 224 10.94 -14.78 1.65
C ILE A 224 12.15 -15.23 2.49
N LYS A 225 12.80 -16.34 2.14
CA LYS A 225 13.78 -17.02 3.00
C LYS A 225 14.96 -16.15 3.42
N THR A 226 15.50 -15.36 2.51
CA THR A 226 16.65 -14.48 2.79
C THR A 226 16.26 -13.29 3.68
N PHE A 227 15.01 -12.83 3.60
CA PHE A 227 14.49 -11.71 4.38
C PHE A 227 14.24 -12.09 5.84
N LEU A 228 13.92 -13.36 6.12
CA LEU A 228 13.78 -13.89 7.50
C LEU A 228 15.07 -13.81 8.33
N LYS A 229 16.23 -13.51 7.71
CA LYS A 229 17.49 -13.26 8.42
C LYS A 229 17.46 -11.97 9.27
N SER A 230 16.52 -11.05 9.01
CA SER A 230 16.27 -9.87 9.84
C SER A 230 14.88 -9.98 10.48
N PRO A 231 14.79 -10.59 11.68
CA PRO A 231 13.53 -10.88 12.33
C PRO A 231 12.96 -9.65 13.05
N PHE A 232 11.63 -9.60 13.21
CA PHE A 232 10.92 -8.51 13.89
C PHE A 232 11.33 -8.34 15.36
N GLN A 233 11.85 -9.37 16.02
CA GLN A 233 12.34 -9.26 17.40
C GLN A 233 13.65 -8.45 17.51
N GLU A 234 14.27 -8.08 16.39
CA GLU A 234 15.51 -7.31 16.38
C GLU A 234 15.24 -5.80 16.42
N LEU A 235 15.98 -5.09 17.29
CA LEU A 235 15.96 -3.63 17.39
C LEU A 235 14.53 -3.07 17.52
N ASP A 236 13.77 -3.63 18.46
CA ASP A 236 12.39 -3.23 18.77
C ASP A 236 11.47 -3.19 17.52
N GLY A 237 11.58 -4.19 16.63
CA GLY A 237 10.77 -4.26 15.41
C GLY A 237 11.48 -3.74 14.16
N TRP A 238 12.43 -2.81 14.30
CA TRP A 238 13.05 -2.13 13.16
C TRP A 238 14.00 -3.03 12.36
N GLY A 239 14.70 -3.93 13.03
CA GLY A 239 15.82 -4.68 12.45
C GLY A 239 17.09 -3.84 12.33
N LYS A 240 18.25 -4.51 12.29
CA LYS A 240 19.54 -3.85 12.06
C LYS A 240 19.67 -3.32 10.63
N GLN A 241 20.55 -2.34 10.46
CA GLN A 241 20.95 -1.85 9.15
C GLN A 241 21.73 -2.93 8.39
N HIS A 242 21.31 -3.17 7.16
CA HIS A 242 21.91 -4.16 6.27
C HIS A 242 21.82 -3.67 4.83
N SER A 243 22.88 -3.92 4.05
CA SER A 243 22.87 -3.58 2.63
C SER A 243 21.87 -4.44 1.85
N LYS A 244 21.45 -3.96 0.68
CA LYS A 244 20.64 -4.74 -0.30
C LYS A 244 21.17 -6.17 -0.50
N LYS A 245 22.49 -6.34 -0.57
CA LYS A 245 23.16 -7.65 -0.76
C LYS A 245 22.77 -8.67 0.33
N PHE A 246 22.67 -8.23 1.58
CA PHE A 246 22.28 -9.11 2.71
C PHE A 246 20.89 -9.73 2.54
N TYR A 247 19.96 -9.01 1.90
CA TYR A 247 18.59 -9.48 1.67
C TYR A 247 18.45 -10.35 0.42
N LEU A 248 19.40 -10.28 -0.51
CA LEU A 248 19.34 -10.98 -1.80
C LEU A 248 20.22 -12.24 -1.86
N GLU A 249 21.15 -12.41 -0.92
CA GLU A 249 22.06 -13.56 -0.75
C GLU A 249 21.87 -14.21 0.63
#